data_AF-A0A453R746-F1
#
_entry.id   AF-A0A453R746-F1
#
_cell.length_a   1.000
_cell.length_b   1.000
_cell.length_c   1.000
_cell.angle_alpha   90.00
_cell.angle_beta   90.00
_cell.angle_gamma   90.00
#
_symmetry.space_group_name_H-M   'P 1'
#
loop_
_entity.id
_entity.type
_entity.pdbx_description
1 polymer ?
#
loop_
_entity_poly.entity_id
_entity_poly.type
_entity_poly.pdbx_seq_one_letter_code
_entity_poly.pdbx_strand_id
1 'polypeptide(L)'
;MAIISDIQEEEAPPPQQQAAPAAVDVDLEVLEAVLERKGGALPFLHAAIDVAHRRSDLFRDPSAVGKVTAMAAACRAQVEAEERKARDAKRKAAELEKAAAAEKERVVKAAAEKEKRESSVVTEGRVAGSSAEKDASTEVEKKEGKANKPNAGNGLDMEKYSWTQQLPEVNVNVPVPEGTKSRFVVCEIKKDHLKVGLKGQPPIIDGELHKPVKVDDCFWSIEDGKALSILLTKHNQMEWWKSVIKGDPEVDTQKVEPETSKLSDLDPETRQTVEKMMVSDVHKPD
;
A
#
# COMPACT_ATOMS: atom_id res chain seq x y z
N MET A 1 -7.94 29.83 73.43
CA MET A 1 -7.42 29.99 72.06
C MET A 1 -6.55 28.78 71.77
N ALA A 2 -7.08 27.80 71.05
CA ALA A 2 -6.32 26.63 70.58
C ALA A 2 -6.00 26.87 69.11
N ILE A 3 -4.71 26.83 68.78
CA ILE A 3 -4.18 27.08 67.43
C ILE A 3 -4.02 25.72 66.75
N ILE A 4 -4.64 25.59 65.58
CA ILE A 4 -4.53 24.50 64.61
C ILE A 4 -3.42 24.91 63.65
N SER A 5 -2.37 24.11 63.45
CA SER A 5 -1.54 24.16 62.23
C SER A 5 -0.82 22.83 61.98
N ASP A 6 -1.14 22.26 60.82
CA ASP A 6 -0.29 21.54 59.88
C ASP A 6 0.44 20.26 60.31
N ILE A 7 -0.26 19.13 60.12
CA ILE A 7 0.37 17.85 59.77
C ILE A 7 0.62 17.88 58.25
N GLN A 8 1.90 17.92 57.87
CA GLN A 8 2.33 17.63 56.51
C GLN A 8 2.22 16.12 56.27
N GLU A 9 1.37 15.72 55.34
CA GLU A 9 1.41 14.38 54.73
C GLU A 9 2.70 14.28 53.91
N GLU A 10 3.68 13.55 54.42
CA GLU A 10 4.85 13.13 53.66
C GLU A 10 4.42 11.92 52.81
N GLU A 11 4.14 12.21 51.53
CA GLU A 11 3.81 11.23 50.49
C GLU A 11 4.96 10.22 50.34
N ALA A 12 4.73 8.98 50.80
CA ALA A 12 5.68 7.89 50.63
C ALA A 12 5.95 7.67 49.12
N PRO A 13 7.22 7.47 48.71
CA PRO A 13 7.54 7.22 47.31
C PRO A 13 6.82 5.95 46.83
N PRO A 14 6.37 5.90 45.57
CA PRO A 14 5.67 4.74 45.04
C PRO A 14 6.57 3.50 45.17
N PRO A 15 6.00 2.31 45.44
CA PRO A 15 6.80 1.10 45.54
C PRO A 15 7.59 0.91 44.25
N GLN A 16 8.92 0.99 44.36
CA GLN A 16 9.82 0.56 43.31
C GLN A 16 9.47 -0.88 42.98
N GLN A 17 8.85 -1.06 41.82
CA GLN A 17 8.62 -2.37 41.23
C GLN A 17 10.00 -2.94 40.94
N GLN A 18 10.50 -3.76 41.87
CA GLN A 18 11.68 -4.59 41.66
C GLN A 18 11.42 -5.39 40.39
N ALA A 19 12.16 -5.06 39.33
CA ALA A 19 12.22 -5.91 38.15
C ALA A 19 12.72 -7.28 38.60
N ALA A 20 11.84 -8.28 38.54
CA ALA A 20 12.22 -9.66 38.75
C ALA A 20 13.31 -10.03 37.73
N PRO A 21 14.45 -10.61 38.14
CA PRO A 21 15.53 -10.93 37.23
C PRO A 21 15.17 -12.20 36.42
N ALA A 22 15.35 -12.12 35.10
CA ALA A 22 15.77 -13.20 34.19
C ALA A 22 15.11 -14.59 34.28
N ALA A 23 13.87 -14.72 34.76
CA ALA A 23 13.12 -15.99 34.69
C ALA A 23 12.48 -16.25 33.31
N VAL A 24 12.76 -15.42 32.31
CA VAL A 24 12.02 -15.38 31.03
C VAL A 24 12.54 -16.31 29.92
N ASP A 25 13.60 -17.12 30.12
CA ASP A 25 14.19 -17.84 28.98
C ASP A 25 14.53 -19.32 29.17
N VAL A 26 14.54 -19.84 30.41
CA VAL A 26 14.95 -21.25 30.64
C VAL A 26 13.94 -22.23 30.03
N ASP A 27 12.65 -21.95 30.14
CA ASP A 27 11.60 -22.82 29.59
C ASP A 27 11.56 -22.77 28.05
N LEU A 28 11.89 -21.64 27.43
CA LEU A 28 11.92 -21.50 25.98
C LEU A 28 13.14 -22.21 25.38
N GLU A 29 14.32 -22.00 25.97
CA GLU A 29 15.56 -22.68 25.55
C GLU A 29 15.45 -24.21 25.65
N VAL A 30 14.79 -24.70 26.71
CA VAL A 30 14.49 -26.14 26.86
C VAL A 30 13.56 -26.64 25.75
N LEU A 31 12.53 -25.88 25.40
CA LEU A 31 11.60 -26.25 24.33
C LEU A 31 12.28 -26.22 22.95
N GLU A 32 13.17 -25.26 22.70
CA GLU A 32 14.00 -25.19 21.49
C GLU A 32 14.92 -26.43 21.39
N ALA A 33 15.64 -26.76 22.46
CA ALA A 33 16.48 -27.95 22.49
C ALA A 33 15.69 -29.26 22.26
N VAL A 34 14.44 -29.33 22.75
CA VAL A 34 13.56 -30.47 22.50
C VAL A 34 13.03 -30.48 21.06
N LEU A 35 12.74 -29.32 20.48
CA LEU A 35 12.32 -29.17 19.08
C LEU A 35 13.41 -29.65 18.11
N GLU A 36 14.66 -29.27 18.35
CA GLU A 36 15.81 -29.75 17.57
C GLU A 36 15.98 -31.27 17.72
N ARG A 37 15.97 -31.78 18.96
CA ARG A 37 16.14 -33.21 19.25
C ARG A 37 15.06 -34.08 18.61
N LYS A 38 13.84 -33.57 18.45
CA LYS A 38 12.72 -34.31 17.84
C LYS A 38 12.72 -34.29 16.31
N GLY A 39 13.66 -33.59 15.68
CA GLY A 39 13.75 -33.52 14.23
C GLY A 39 12.78 -32.52 13.60
N GLY A 40 12.44 -31.45 14.34
CA GLY A 40 11.68 -30.30 13.84
C GLY A 40 10.30 -30.12 14.45
N ALA A 41 9.59 -29.11 13.95
CA ALA A 41 8.37 -28.59 14.56
C ALA A 41 7.19 -29.59 14.57
N LEU A 42 6.97 -30.34 13.48
CA LEU A 42 5.83 -31.28 13.41
C LEU A 42 5.98 -32.48 14.36
N PRO A 43 7.14 -33.19 14.40
CA PRO A 43 7.37 -34.22 15.41
C PRO A 43 7.33 -33.70 16.84
N PHE A 44 7.82 -32.48 17.08
CA PHE A 44 7.75 -31.81 18.37
C PHE A 44 6.30 -31.58 18.81
N LEU A 45 5.47 -30.97 17.94
CA LEU A 45 4.05 -30.71 18.24
C LEU A 45 3.26 -32.00 18.43
N HIS A 46 3.53 -33.04 17.63
CA HIS A 46 2.94 -34.36 17.83
C HIS A 46 3.26 -34.92 19.22
N ALA A 47 4.53 -34.85 19.64
CA ALA A 47 4.95 -35.30 20.97
C ALA A 47 4.32 -34.46 22.09
N ALA A 48 4.17 -33.14 21.90
CA ALA A 48 3.52 -32.27 22.87
C ALA A 48 2.03 -32.59 23.01
N ILE A 49 1.33 -32.82 21.90
CA ILE A 49 -0.07 -33.26 21.88
C ILE A 49 -0.21 -34.63 22.55
N ASP A 50 0.67 -35.58 22.28
CA ASP A 50 0.68 -36.90 22.94
C ASP A 50 0.86 -36.79 24.46
N VAL A 51 1.76 -35.92 24.92
CA VAL A 51 1.96 -35.66 26.35
C VAL A 51 0.70 -35.03 26.95
N ALA A 52 0.13 -34.02 26.31
CA ALA A 52 -1.11 -33.40 26.76
C ALA A 52 -2.28 -34.40 26.81
N HIS A 53 -2.39 -35.30 25.83
CA HIS A 53 -3.39 -36.36 25.82
C HIS A 53 -3.22 -37.36 26.98
N ARG A 54 -1.99 -37.71 27.34
CA ARG A 54 -1.72 -38.71 28.40
C ARG A 54 -1.67 -38.13 29.81
N ARG A 55 -1.31 -36.85 29.94
CA ARG A 55 -1.03 -36.20 31.23
C ARG A 55 -2.07 -35.15 31.63
N SER A 56 -3.04 -34.87 30.77
CA SER A 56 -4.12 -33.92 31.04
C SER A 56 -5.46 -34.41 30.50
N ASP A 57 -6.53 -33.75 30.95
CA ASP A 57 -7.89 -34.00 30.47
C ASP A 57 -8.29 -33.11 29.29
N LEU A 58 -7.34 -32.39 28.67
CA LEU A 58 -7.59 -31.43 27.59
C LEU A 58 -8.50 -32.00 26.49
N PHE A 59 -8.21 -33.22 26.01
CA PHE A 59 -8.95 -33.84 24.91
C PHE A 59 -10.21 -34.60 25.34
N ARG A 60 -10.61 -34.55 26.62
CA ARG A 60 -11.94 -34.97 27.06
C ARG A 60 -13.00 -33.91 26.73
N ASP A 61 -12.59 -32.65 26.57
CA ASP A 61 -13.43 -31.55 26.11
C ASP A 61 -13.52 -31.55 24.57
N PRO A 62 -14.71 -31.73 23.97
CA PRO A 62 -14.88 -31.71 22.51
C PRO A 62 -14.43 -30.40 21.85
N SER A 63 -14.40 -29.29 22.59
CA SER A 63 -13.96 -27.99 22.07
C SER A 63 -12.44 -27.84 21.98
N ALA A 64 -11.66 -28.76 22.56
CA ALA A 64 -10.20 -28.70 22.57
C ALA A 64 -9.58 -28.66 21.18
N VAL A 65 -10.15 -29.40 20.22
CA VAL A 65 -9.71 -29.36 18.81
C VAL A 65 -9.89 -27.97 18.22
N GLY A 66 -11.02 -27.32 18.50
CA GLY A 66 -11.28 -25.95 18.06
C GLY A 66 -10.30 -24.95 18.67
N LYS A 67 -10.01 -25.09 19.97
CA LYS A 67 -9.03 -24.24 20.68
C LYS A 67 -7.62 -24.39 20.10
N VAL A 68 -7.14 -25.61 19.87
CA VAL A 68 -5.81 -25.86 19.26
C VAL A 68 -5.75 -25.32 17.83
N THR A 69 -6.82 -25.49 17.06
CA THR A 69 -6.92 -24.95 15.70
C THR A 69 -6.88 -23.42 15.70
N ALA A 70 -7.58 -22.78 16.65
CA ALA A 70 -7.56 -21.33 16.82
C ALA A 70 -6.16 -20.81 17.21
N MET A 71 -5.43 -21.53 18.05
CA MET A 71 -4.03 -21.19 18.38
C MET A 71 -3.14 -21.25 17.13
N ALA A 72 -3.24 -22.32 16.34
CA ALA A 72 -2.49 -22.43 15.09
C ALA A 72 -2.85 -21.32 14.08
N ALA A 73 -4.15 -20.99 13.97
CA ALA A 73 -4.62 -19.90 13.12
C ALA A 73 -4.10 -18.52 13.58
N ALA A 74 -4.02 -18.29 14.90
CA ALA A 74 -3.43 -17.07 15.45
C ALA A 74 -1.94 -16.95 15.12
N CYS A 75 -1.16 -18.04 15.24
CA CYS A 75 0.24 -18.05 14.81
C CYS A 75 0.38 -17.75 13.32
N ARG A 76 -0.48 -18.31 12.47
CA ARG A 76 -0.49 -18.01 11.02
C ARG A 76 -0.80 -16.53 10.76
N ALA A 77 -1.76 -15.94 11.47
CA ALA A 77 -2.11 -14.53 11.34
C ALA A 77 -0.96 -13.61 11.80
N GLN A 78 -0.16 -14.01 12.80
CA GLN A 78 1.03 -13.28 13.20
C GLN A 78 2.09 -13.26 12.10
N VAL A 79 2.38 -14.41 11.48
CA VAL A 79 3.31 -14.50 10.35
C VAL A 79 2.84 -13.62 9.18
N GLU A 80 1.57 -13.70 8.80
CA GLU A 80 1.00 -12.86 7.73
C GLU A 80 1.09 -11.37 8.07
N ALA A 81 0.88 -10.99 9.32
CA ALA A 81 1.00 -9.60 9.77
C ALA A 81 2.46 -9.10 9.75
N GLU A 82 3.42 -9.94 10.12
CA GLU A 82 4.85 -9.62 10.05
C GLU A 82 5.33 -9.49 8.61
N GLU A 83 4.94 -10.41 7.72
CA GLU A 83 5.24 -10.35 6.30
C GLU A 83 4.65 -9.09 5.66
N ARG A 84 3.42 -8.73 6.02
CA ARG A 84 2.78 -7.48 5.57
C ARG A 84 3.56 -6.26 6.05
N LYS A 85 3.93 -6.21 7.33
CA LYS A 85 4.76 -5.12 7.89
C LYS A 85 6.11 -5.02 7.20
N ALA A 86 6.78 -6.15 6.94
CA ALA A 86 8.05 -6.18 6.24
C ALA A 86 7.92 -5.66 4.79
N ARG A 87 6.84 -6.03 4.10
CA ARG A 87 6.52 -5.54 2.75
C ARG A 87 6.24 -4.03 2.75
N ASP A 88 5.44 -3.54 3.69
CA ASP A 88 5.13 -2.13 3.83
C ASP A 88 6.38 -1.31 4.19
N ALA A 89 7.24 -1.83 5.07
CA ALA A 89 8.52 -1.21 5.42
C ALA A 89 9.47 -1.16 4.21
N LYS A 90 9.55 -2.23 3.43
CA LYS A 90 10.35 -2.27 2.20
C LYS A 90 9.83 -1.29 1.15
N ARG A 91 8.50 -1.16 1.01
CA ARG A 91 7.87 -0.16 0.13
C ARG A 91 8.25 1.25 0.56
N LYS A 92 8.10 1.58 1.85
CA LYS A 92 8.43 2.90 2.40
C LYS A 92 9.92 3.24 2.26
N ALA A 93 10.81 2.27 2.49
CA ALA A 93 12.25 2.46 2.30
C ALA A 93 12.61 2.76 0.83
N ALA A 94 12.03 2.01 -0.11
CA ALA A 94 12.23 2.24 -1.54
C ALA A 94 11.68 3.60 -2.01
N GLU A 95 10.58 4.06 -1.42
CA GLU A 95 10.00 5.37 -1.71
C GLU A 95 10.89 6.52 -1.22
N LEU A 96 11.41 6.41 0.01
CA LEU A 96 12.38 7.37 0.58
C LEU A 96 13.68 7.44 -0.25
N GLU A 97 14.17 6.28 -0.72
CA GLU A 97 15.36 6.23 -1.58
C GLU A 97 15.13 6.93 -2.92
N LYS A 98 13.96 6.71 -3.55
CA LYS A 98 13.60 7.40 -4.80
C LYS A 98 13.42 8.90 -4.60
N ALA A 99 12.78 9.32 -3.51
CA ALA A 99 12.62 10.73 -3.18
C ALA A 99 13.99 11.41 -3.01
N ALA A 100 14.92 10.76 -2.31
CA ALA A 100 16.29 11.25 -2.15
C ALA A 100 17.07 11.31 -3.48
N ALA A 101 16.86 10.37 -4.40
CA ALA A 101 17.47 10.39 -5.73
C ALA A 101 16.92 11.53 -6.61
N ALA A 102 15.60 11.75 -6.59
CA ALA A 102 14.96 12.84 -7.33
C ALA A 102 15.38 14.22 -6.80
N GLU A 103 15.52 14.37 -5.48
CA GLU A 103 16.06 15.57 -4.82
C GLU A 103 17.48 15.87 -5.30
N LYS A 104 18.36 14.87 -5.30
CA LYS A 104 19.74 15.00 -5.79
C LYS A 104 19.79 15.40 -7.27
N GLU A 105 18.94 14.82 -8.12
CA GLU A 105 18.89 15.17 -9.54
C GLU A 105 18.41 16.62 -9.77
N ARG A 106 17.43 17.08 -8.99
CA ARG A 106 16.95 18.47 -9.03
C ARG A 106 18.04 19.46 -8.64
N VAL A 107 18.82 19.17 -7.59
CA VAL A 107 19.94 20.03 -7.15
C VAL A 107 21.03 20.11 -8.21
N VAL A 108 21.37 18.99 -8.87
CA VAL A 108 22.37 18.96 -9.95
C VAL A 108 21.90 19.76 -11.17
N LYS A 109 20.62 19.62 -11.58
CA LYS A 109 20.04 20.38 -12.69
C LYS A 109 19.99 21.88 -12.39
N ALA A 110 19.59 22.27 -11.17
CA ALA A 110 19.54 23.67 -10.77
C ALA A 110 20.93 24.34 -10.75
N ALA A 111 21.99 23.59 -10.38
CA ALA A 111 23.37 24.09 -10.42
C ALA A 111 23.84 24.33 -11.87
N ALA A 112 23.57 23.39 -12.79
CA ALA A 112 23.93 23.52 -14.20
C ALA A 112 23.18 24.65 -14.92
N GLU A 113 21.93 24.90 -14.54
CA GLU A 113 21.12 25.98 -15.14
C GLU A 113 21.55 27.37 -14.67
N LYS A 114 22.09 27.47 -13.44
CA LYS A 114 22.68 28.71 -12.90
C LYS A 114 23.98 29.07 -13.64
N GLU A 115 24.77 28.09 -14.05
CA GLU A 115 25.98 28.28 -14.86
C GLU A 115 25.65 28.69 -16.31
N LYS A 116 24.52 28.22 -16.87
CA LYS A 116 24.06 28.58 -18.21
C LYS A 116 23.41 29.98 -18.29
N ARG A 117 22.85 30.49 -17.19
CA ARG A 117 22.22 31.82 -17.15
C ARG A 117 23.21 33.00 -17.10
N GLU A 118 24.48 32.77 -16.79
CA GLU A 118 25.50 33.84 -16.83
C GLU A 118 26.02 34.13 -18.26
N SER A 119 25.72 33.29 -19.26
CA SER A 119 26.23 33.46 -20.64
C SER A 119 25.25 34.07 -21.64
N SER A 120 24.02 34.41 -21.26
CA SER A 120 22.99 34.86 -22.21
C SER A 120 22.22 36.10 -21.72
N VAL A 121 22.88 37.26 -21.80
CA VAL A 121 22.22 38.57 -21.86
C VAL A 121 22.66 39.21 -23.18
N VAL A 122 21.70 39.79 -23.92
CA VAL A 122 21.77 40.67 -25.11
C VAL A 122 21.03 40.10 -26.34
N THR A 123 19.73 40.40 -26.45
CA THR A 123 19.09 41.24 -27.51
C THR A 123 17.57 41.01 -27.58
N GLU A 124 16.81 42.07 -27.33
CA GLU A 124 15.36 42.21 -27.57
C GLU A 124 15.03 42.53 -29.04
N GLY A 125 13.79 42.26 -29.46
CA GLY A 125 13.19 42.93 -30.63
C GLY A 125 11.86 42.41 -31.20
N ARG A 126 10.74 42.64 -30.49
CA ARG A 126 9.40 43.14 -30.93
C ARG A 126 8.75 42.70 -32.28
N VAL A 127 7.44 42.36 -32.27
CA VAL A 127 6.24 43.09 -32.81
C VAL A 127 4.99 42.17 -32.83
N ALA A 128 3.82 42.81 -32.66
CA ALA A 128 2.49 42.33 -32.27
C ALA A 128 1.54 41.76 -33.36
N GLY A 129 0.45 41.10 -32.92
CA GLY A 129 -0.91 41.43 -33.39
C GLY A 129 -1.86 40.31 -33.91
N SER A 130 -2.99 40.12 -33.21
CA SER A 130 -4.38 40.00 -33.72
C SER A 130 -5.09 38.63 -33.98
N SER A 131 -6.12 38.39 -33.14
CA SER A 131 -7.55 38.12 -33.43
C SER A 131 -8.11 36.74 -33.86
N ALA A 132 -8.92 36.20 -32.93
CA ALA A 132 -10.34 35.74 -32.99
C ALA A 132 -10.85 34.61 -33.93
N GLU A 133 -11.46 33.64 -33.21
CA GLU A 133 -12.78 32.98 -33.39
C GLU A 133 -13.04 31.81 -34.36
N LYS A 134 -13.62 30.75 -33.72
CA LYS A 134 -14.71 29.82 -34.11
C LYS A 134 -14.57 28.96 -35.39
N ASP A 135 -14.81 27.65 -35.26
CA ASP A 135 -16.17 27.10 -35.41
C ASP A 135 -16.29 25.64 -34.94
N ALA A 136 -17.50 25.26 -34.59
CA ALA A 136 -17.94 23.94 -34.20
C ALA A 136 -18.22 23.05 -35.43
N SER A 137 -18.11 21.72 -35.28
CA SER A 137 -18.96 20.71 -35.94
C SER A 137 -18.54 19.28 -35.55
N THR A 138 -19.46 18.60 -34.86
CA THR A 138 -19.96 17.22 -35.08
C THR A 138 -19.03 16.04 -35.44
N GLU A 139 -19.29 14.94 -34.71
CA GLU A 139 -18.79 13.57 -34.79
C GLU A 139 -18.52 13.03 -36.21
N VAL A 140 -17.42 12.30 -36.42
CA VAL A 140 -17.31 10.81 -36.45
C VAL A 140 -15.82 10.39 -36.52
N GLU A 141 -15.44 9.48 -35.63
CA GLU A 141 -14.28 8.57 -35.59
C GLU A 141 -13.01 8.86 -36.40
N LYS A 142 -11.97 9.30 -35.67
CA LYS A 142 -10.58 8.84 -35.85
C LYS A 142 -9.89 8.78 -34.48
N LYS A 143 -9.84 7.58 -33.89
CA LYS A 143 -9.13 7.29 -32.63
C LYS A 143 -7.62 7.33 -32.85
N GLU A 144 -7.02 8.51 -32.72
CA GLU A 144 -5.58 8.65 -32.41
C GLU A 144 -5.41 9.77 -31.37
N GLY A 145 -4.95 9.39 -30.17
CA GLY A 145 -4.07 10.26 -29.38
C GLY A 145 -4.65 11.27 -28.39
N LYS A 146 -5.87 11.12 -27.87
CA LYS A 146 -6.25 11.85 -26.64
C LYS A 146 -6.27 10.90 -25.45
N ALA A 147 -5.15 10.86 -24.72
CA ALA A 147 -5.08 10.21 -23.42
C ALA A 147 -6.11 10.85 -22.46
N ASN A 148 -6.85 10.01 -21.75
CA ASN A 148 -7.97 10.43 -20.91
C ASN A 148 -7.47 11.09 -19.62
N LYS A 149 -8.26 12.03 -19.07
CA LYS A 149 -7.95 12.62 -17.77
C LYS A 149 -8.03 11.54 -16.67
N PRO A 150 -7.03 11.40 -15.78
CA PRO A 150 -7.09 10.45 -14.68
C PRO A 150 -8.24 10.74 -13.70
N ASN A 151 -8.79 9.69 -13.11
CA ASN A 151 -9.66 9.79 -11.93
C ASN A 151 -8.83 10.15 -10.67
N ALA A 152 -9.49 10.34 -9.53
CA ALA A 152 -8.83 10.71 -8.27
C ALA A 152 -7.78 9.70 -7.77
N GLY A 153 -7.82 8.46 -8.27
CA GLY A 153 -6.84 7.43 -7.99
C GLY A 153 -5.90 7.17 -9.16
N ASN A 154 -5.65 8.15 -10.03
CA ASN A 154 -4.67 8.08 -11.13
C ASN A 154 -4.94 6.98 -12.18
N GLY A 155 -6.15 6.44 -12.24
CA GLY A 155 -6.60 5.47 -13.24
C GLY A 155 -7.77 6.00 -14.06
N LEU A 156 -8.71 5.13 -14.44
CA LEU A 156 -9.91 5.50 -15.21
C LEU A 156 -11.16 4.77 -14.71
N ASP A 157 -12.29 5.44 -14.90
CA ASP A 157 -13.62 4.85 -14.72
C ASP A 157 -14.16 4.45 -16.09
N MET A 158 -14.39 3.16 -16.29
CA MET A 158 -14.95 2.61 -17.53
C MET A 158 -16.35 2.05 -17.26
N GLU A 159 -17.06 1.72 -18.34
CA GLU A 159 -18.41 1.16 -18.25
C GLU A 159 -18.47 -0.19 -17.51
N LYS A 160 -17.46 -1.04 -17.72
CA LYS A 160 -17.44 -2.41 -17.18
C LYS A 160 -16.71 -2.54 -15.84
N TYR A 161 -15.73 -1.69 -15.59
CA TYR A 161 -14.90 -1.69 -14.40
C TYR A 161 -14.24 -0.32 -14.24
N SER A 162 -13.84 0.02 -13.02
CA SER A 162 -12.97 1.15 -12.76
C SER A 162 -11.63 0.64 -12.24
N TRP A 163 -10.60 1.47 -12.36
CA TRP A 163 -9.32 1.16 -11.77
C TRP A 163 -8.64 2.42 -11.28
N THR A 164 -7.82 2.22 -10.26
CA THR A 164 -6.93 3.21 -9.69
C THR A 164 -5.54 2.61 -9.61
N GLN A 165 -4.53 3.43 -9.44
CA GLN A 165 -3.17 2.95 -9.30
C GLN A 165 -2.36 3.84 -8.38
N GLN A 166 -1.37 3.19 -7.79
CA GLN A 166 -0.23 3.81 -7.16
C GLN A 166 1.02 3.39 -7.92
N LEU A 167 2.18 3.93 -7.54
CA LEU A 167 3.44 3.55 -8.16
C LEU A 167 3.72 2.02 -8.11
N PRO A 168 3.45 1.30 -6.99
CA PRO A 168 3.72 -0.13 -6.91
C PRO A 168 2.56 -1.05 -7.36
N GLU A 169 1.33 -0.55 -7.45
CA GLU A 169 0.15 -1.41 -7.57
C GLU A 169 -0.98 -0.76 -8.39
N VAL A 170 -1.87 -1.61 -8.90
CA VAL A 170 -3.12 -1.24 -9.58
C VAL A 170 -4.26 -1.89 -8.83
N ASN A 171 -5.30 -1.13 -8.48
CA ASN A 171 -6.54 -1.66 -7.92
C ASN A 171 -7.63 -1.61 -8.99
N VAL A 172 -8.19 -2.76 -9.32
CA VAL A 172 -9.28 -2.91 -10.29
C VAL A 172 -10.56 -3.23 -9.54
N ASN A 173 -11.61 -2.45 -9.78
CA ASN A 173 -12.90 -2.61 -9.15
C ASN A 173 -13.96 -2.94 -10.22
N VAL A 174 -14.58 -4.12 -10.07
CA VAL A 174 -15.59 -4.64 -11.01
C VAL A 174 -16.94 -4.75 -10.29
N PRO A 175 -17.95 -3.96 -10.67
CA PRO A 175 -19.30 -4.12 -10.13
C PRO A 175 -19.85 -5.53 -10.42
N VAL A 176 -20.46 -6.16 -9.42
CA VAL A 176 -21.10 -7.49 -9.56
C VAL A 176 -22.52 -7.45 -8.97
N PRO A 177 -23.42 -8.36 -9.37
CA PRO A 177 -24.76 -8.43 -8.80
C PRO A 177 -24.73 -8.60 -7.28
N GLU A 178 -25.69 -7.97 -6.59
CA GLU A 178 -25.77 -8.02 -5.13
C GLU A 178 -25.92 -9.46 -4.61
N GLY A 179 -25.20 -9.77 -3.53
CA GLY A 179 -25.17 -11.11 -2.95
C GLY A 179 -24.24 -12.09 -3.68
N THR A 180 -23.38 -11.61 -4.58
CA THR A 180 -22.35 -12.43 -5.22
C THR A 180 -21.43 -13.04 -4.17
N LYS A 181 -21.22 -14.35 -4.25
CA LYS A 181 -20.35 -15.13 -3.37
C LYS A 181 -19.11 -15.59 -4.12
N SER A 182 -17.99 -15.78 -3.42
CA SER A 182 -16.69 -16.15 -4.02
C SER A 182 -16.74 -17.38 -4.92
N ARG A 183 -17.58 -18.38 -4.59
CA ARG A 183 -17.75 -19.60 -5.41
C ARG A 183 -18.29 -19.36 -6.83
N PHE A 184 -18.89 -18.19 -7.07
CA PHE A 184 -19.42 -17.79 -8.37
C PHE A 184 -18.48 -16.87 -9.14
N VAL A 185 -17.39 -16.42 -8.52
CA VAL A 185 -16.40 -15.56 -9.16
C VAL A 185 -15.33 -16.42 -9.83
N VAL A 186 -14.98 -16.05 -11.06
CA VAL A 186 -13.81 -16.55 -11.77
C VAL A 186 -12.83 -15.39 -11.88
N CYS A 187 -11.75 -15.44 -11.10
CA CYS A 187 -10.67 -14.48 -11.15
C CYS A 187 -9.36 -15.25 -11.33
N GLU A 188 -8.78 -15.17 -12.53
CA GLU A 188 -7.49 -15.75 -12.86
C GLU A 188 -6.50 -14.61 -13.11
N ILE A 189 -5.48 -14.53 -12.25
CA ILE A 189 -4.40 -13.56 -12.37
C ILE A 189 -3.16 -14.33 -12.81
N LYS A 190 -2.62 -13.98 -13.98
CA LYS A 190 -1.35 -14.51 -14.50
C LYS A 190 -0.39 -13.34 -14.65
N LYS A 191 0.89 -13.66 -14.86
CA LYS A 191 1.98 -12.67 -14.97
C LYS A 191 1.62 -11.55 -15.94
N ASP A 192 1.11 -11.89 -17.12
CA ASP A 192 0.83 -10.96 -18.21
C ASP A 192 -0.64 -10.99 -18.66
N HIS A 193 -1.56 -11.61 -17.89
CA HIS A 193 -2.96 -11.79 -18.30
C HIS A 193 -3.90 -11.70 -17.12
N LEU A 194 -5.04 -11.06 -17.31
CA LEU A 194 -6.11 -10.96 -16.31
C LEU A 194 -7.42 -11.46 -16.91
N LYS A 195 -8.07 -12.37 -16.19
CA LYS A 195 -9.42 -12.84 -16.52
C LYS A 195 -10.31 -12.75 -15.30
N VAL A 196 -11.43 -12.04 -15.45
CA VAL A 196 -12.38 -11.73 -14.39
C VAL A 196 -13.80 -11.88 -14.90
N GLY A 197 -14.64 -12.59 -14.17
CA GLY A 197 -16.06 -12.70 -14.49
C GLY A 197 -16.83 -13.56 -13.50
N LEU A 198 -18.08 -13.86 -13.84
CA LEU A 198 -18.94 -14.76 -13.09
C LEU A 198 -19.04 -16.12 -13.78
N LYS A 199 -19.07 -17.18 -13.00
CA LYS A 199 -19.17 -18.55 -13.48
C LYS A 199 -20.44 -18.72 -14.32
N GLY A 200 -20.29 -19.17 -15.56
CA GLY A 200 -21.41 -19.37 -16.50
C GLY A 200 -21.85 -18.12 -17.26
N GLN A 201 -21.18 -16.99 -17.08
CA GLN A 201 -21.37 -15.76 -17.85
C GLN A 201 -20.14 -15.44 -18.69
N PRO A 202 -20.24 -14.61 -19.74
CA PRO A 202 -19.08 -14.05 -20.43
C PRO A 202 -18.15 -13.32 -19.44
N PRO A 203 -16.82 -13.42 -19.59
CA PRO A 203 -15.89 -12.69 -18.75
C PRO A 203 -16.07 -11.19 -18.93
N ILE A 204 -16.00 -10.46 -17.82
CA ILE A 204 -16.08 -8.98 -17.80
C ILE A 204 -14.75 -8.40 -18.31
N ILE A 205 -13.64 -9.01 -17.87
CA ILE A 205 -12.28 -8.71 -18.31
C ILE A 205 -11.65 -10.03 -18.78
N ASP A 206 -11.10 -10.05 -19.98
CA ASP A 206 -10.27 -11.16 -20.46
C ASP A 206 -9.25 -10.58 -21.45
N GLY A 207 -8.02 -10.34 -20.99
CA GLY A 207 -7.03 -9.69 -21.82
C GLY A 207 -5.63 -9.67 -21.24
N GLU A 208 -4.68 -9.33 -22.12
CA GLU A 208 -3.27 -9.19 -21.77
C GLU A 208 -3.07 -7.91 -20.94
N LEU A 209 -2.39 -8.04 -19.81
CA LEU A 209 -2.05 -6.91 -18.95
C LEU A 209 -1.11 -5.94 -19.67
N HIS A 210 -1.21 -4.65 -19.36
CA HIS A 210 -0.34 -3.63 -19.93
C HIS A 210 1.15 -3.93 -19.68
N LYS A 211 1.48 -4.41 -18.46
CA LYS A 211 2.81 -4.85 -18.04
C LYS A 211 2.71 -6.05 -17.07
N PRO A 212 3.82 -6.78 -16.84
CA PRO A 212 3.85 -7.91 -15.91
C PRO A 212 3.53 -7.52 -14.46
N VAL A 213 2.88 -8.45 -13.75
CA VAL A 213 2.59 -8.38 -12.30
C VAL A 213 3.32 -9.48 -11.53
N LYS A 214 3.50 -9.28 -10.23
CA LYS A 214 3.96 -10.29 -9.27
C LYS A 214 2.76 -11.08 -8.78
N VAL A 215 2.46 -12.20 -9.43
CA VAL A 215 1.23 -12.98 -9.20
C VAL A 215 1.05 -13.38 -7.72
N ASP A 216 2.13 -13.78 -7.05
CA ASP A 216 2.11 -14.19 -5.63
C ASP A 216 1.74 -13.03 -4.68
N ASP A 217 1.89 -11.79 -5.14
CA ASP A 217 1.55 -10.56 -4.42
C ASP A 217 0.24 -9.92 -4.92
N CYS A 218 -0.52 -10.63 -5.76
CA CYS A 218 -1.84 -10.19 -6.21
C CYS A 218 -2.91 -10.93 -5.42
N PHE A 219 -4.00 -10.24 -5.10
CA PHE A 219 -5.15 -10.85 -4.44
C PHE A 219 -6.43 -10.18 -4.88
N TRP A 220 -7.56 -10.84 -4.62
CA TRP A 220 -8.87 -10.29 -4.88
C TRP A 220 -9.81 -10.58 -3.72
N SER A 221 -10.79 -9.71 -3.52
CA SER A 221 -11.82 -9.82 -2.50
C SER A 221 -13.15 -9.31 -3.02
N ILE A 222 -14.24 -9.77 -2.41
CA ILE A 222 -15.58 -9.24 -2.67
C ILE A 222 -15.89 -8.22 -1.58
N GLU A 223 -16.21 -6.99 -1.99
CA GLU A 223 -16.63 -5.90 -1.12
C GLU A 223 -18.16 -5.85 -1.07
N ASP A 224 -18.72 -5.96 0.14
CA ASP A 224 -20.15 -5.92 0.46
C ASP A 224 -21.05 -6.85 -0.38
N GLY A 225 -20.49 -7.85 -1.06
CA GLY A 225 -21.24 -8.72 -1.98
C GLY A 225 -21.70 -8.04 -3.28
N LYS A 226 -21.18 -6.83 -3.60
CA LYS A 226 -21.63 -5.99 -4.73
C LYS A 226 -20.49 -5.54 -5.66
N ALA A 227 -19.24 -5.66 -5.22
CA ALA A 227 -18.09 -5.30 -6.03
C ALA A 227 -16.94 -6.30 -5.83
N LEU A 228 -16.20 -6.57 -6.90
CA LEU A 228 -15.00 -7.38 -6.88
C LEU A 228 -13.79 -6.45 -6.96
N SER A 229 -12.99 -6.45 -5.91
CA SER A 229 -11.79 -5.63 -5.75
C SER A 229 -10.56 -6.51 -5.99
N ILE A 230 -9.70 -6.13 -6.93
CA ILE A 230 -8.54 -6.91 -7.37
C ILE A 230 -7.31 -6.02 -7.26
N LEU A 231 -6.37 -6.43 -6.42
CA LEU A 231 -5.09 -5.77 -6.26
C LEU A 231 -4.03 -6.48 -7.10
N LEU A 232 -3.45 -5.74 -8.04
CA LEU A 232 -2.37 -6.18 -8.91
C LEU A 232 -1.06 -5.51 -8.49
N THR A 233 -0.13 -6.30 -7.97
CA THR A 233 1.21 -5.80 -7.65
C THR A 233 2.07 -5.74 -8.91
N LYS A 234 2.47 -4.53 -9.33
CA LYS A 234 3.30 -4.35 -10.52
C LYS A 234 4.66 -5.02 -10.34
N HIS A 235 5.18 -5.62 -11.40
CA HIS A 235 6.56 -6.10 -11.39
C HIS A 235 7.54 -4.91 -11.31
N ASN A 236 7.31 -3.89 -12.15
CA ASN A 236 8.01 -2.60 -12.07
C ASN A 236 7.22 -1.61 -11.20
N GLN A 237 7.66 -1.43 -9.96
CA GLN A 237 7.00 -0.57 -8.97
C GLN A 237 7.40 0.92 -9.08
N MET A 238 7.96 1.33 -10.22
CA MET A 238 8.36 2.71 -10.51
C MET A 238 7.62 3.28 -11.73
N GLU A 239 6.63 2.56 -12.27
CA GLU A 239 6.04 2.87 -13.56
C GLU A 239 4.53 3.09 -13.43
N TRP A 240 4.08 4.25 -13.92
CA TRP A 240 2.66 4.54 -14.10
C TRP A 240 2.15 3.80 -15.32
N TRP A 241 1.06 3.07 -15.13
CA TRP A 241 0.43 2.34 -16.23
C TRP A 241 -0.53 3.28 -16.95
N LYS A 242 -0.55 3.22 -18.27
CA LYS A 242 -1.51 3.97 -19.08
C LYS A 242 -2.85 3.24 -19.22
N SER A 243 -2.89 1.92 -19.04
CA SER A 243 -4.12 1.12 -19.01
C SER A 243 -3.90 -0.14 -18.16
N VAL A 244 -4.97 -0.86 -17.80
CA VAL A 244 -4.87 -2.18 -17.15
C VAL A 244 -4.63 -3.28 -18.19
N ILE A 245 -5.46 -3.29 -19.23
CA ILE A 245 -5.40 -4.23 -20.35
C ILE A 245 -4.84 -3.52 -21.58
N LYS A 246 -4.07 -4.23 -22.40
CA LYS A 246 -3.57 -3.69 -23.68
C LYS A 246 -4.73 -3.45 -24.64
N GLY A 247 -4.78 -2.26 -25.25
CA GLY A 247 -5.83 -1.87 -26.20
C GLY A 247 -7.03 -1.18 -25.56
N ASP A 248 -7.15 -1.21 -24.23
CA ASP A 248 -8.14 -0.41 -23.50
C ASP A 248 -7.80 1.09 -23.52
N PRO A 249 -8.77 1.97 -23.24
CA PRO A 249 -8.55 3.42 -23.18
C PRO A 249 -7.40 3.78 -22.25
N GLU A 250 -6.52 4.66 -22.73
CA GLU A 250 -5.31 5.04 -22.01
C GLU A 250 -5.50 6.32 -21.19
N VAL A 251 -4.92 6.37 -19.99
CA VAL A 251 -4.86 7.55 -19.12
C VAL A 251 -3.62 8.39 -19.44
N ASP A 252 -3.77 9.71 -19.33
CA ASP A 252 -2.67 10.64 -19.44
C ASP A 252 -1.79 10.60 -18.17
N THR A 253 -0.75 9.78 -18.22
CA THR A 253 0.21 9.61 -17.11
C THR A 253 1.00 10.88 -16.80
N GLN A 254 1.01 11.91 -17.65
CA GLN A 254 1.65 13.19 -17.35
C GLN A 254 0.82 14.03 -16.37
N LYS A 255 -0.48 13.74 -16.24
CA LYS A 255 -1.41 14.42 -15.31
C LYS A 255 -1.63 13.64 -14.02
N VAL A 256 -0.91 12.54 -13.83
CA VAL A 256 -0.98 11.75 -12.61
C VAL A 256 -0.30 12.52 -11.49
N GLU A 257 -1.02 12.72 -10.40
CA GLU A 257 -0.47 13.33 -9.20
C GLU A 257 0.20 12.23 -8.37
N PRO A 258 1.53 12.26 -8.19
CA PRO A 258 2.16 11.36 -7.23
C PRO A 258 1.59 11.66 -5.85
N GLU A 259 1.43 10.63 -5.01
CA GLU A 259 0.97 10.84 -3.64
C GLU A 259 1.92 11.80 -2.94
N THR A 260 1.48 13.04 -2.80
CA THR A 260 2.14 13.98 -1.90
C THR A 260 1.86 13.44 -0.51
N SER A 261 2.94 13.10 0.21
CA SER A 261 2.84 12.76 1.63
C SER A 261 1.99 13.83 2.28
N LYS A 262 0.84 13.45 2.85
CA LYS A 262 -0.06 14.42 3.47
C LYS A 262 0.79 15.17 4.50
N LEU A 263 0.86 16.51 4.38
CA LEU A 263 1.64 17.34 5.31
C LEU A 263 1.25 17.11 6.79
N SER A 264 0.10 16.47 7.05
CA SER A 264 -0.34 16.02 8.38
C SER A 264 0.52 14.93 9.01
N ASP A 265 1.26 14.16 8.22
CA ASP A 265 2.08 13.03 8.70
C ASP A 265 3.52 13.44 9.02
N LEU A 266 3.88 14.69 8.74
CA LEU A 266 5.17 15.30 9.09
C LEU A 266 5.07 15.93 10.48
N ASP A 267 6.14 15.83 11.25
CA ASP A 267 6.27 16.54 12.52
C ASP A 267 6.08 18.06 12.33
N PRO A 268 5.62 18.80 13.36
CA PRO A 268 5.27 20.21 13.21
C PRO A 268 6.39 21.11 12.69
N GLU A 269 7.65 20.75 12.95
CA GLU A 269 8.84 21.51 12.54
C GLU A 269 9.17 21.27 11.05
N THR A 270 9.11 20.02 10.60
CA THR A 270 9.28 19.64 9.19
C THR A 270 8.11 20.16 8.35
N ARG A 271 6.88 20.13 8.88
CA ARG A 271 5.69 20.68 8.23
C ARG A 271 5.82 22.17 7.92
N GLN A 272 6.27 22.99 8.88
CA GLN A 272 6.47 24.42 8.65
C GLN A 272 7.52 24.70 7.57
N THR A 273 8.58 23.89 7.54
CA THR A 273 9.66 24.05 6.56
C THR A 273 9.17 23.72 5.15
N VAL A 274 8.44 22.61 4.98
CA VAL A 274 7.85 22.20 3.70
C VAL A 274 6.77 23.17 3.23
N GLU A 275 5.90 23.64 4.13
CA GLU A 275 4.85 24.62 3.82
C GLU A 275 5.44 25.97 3.37
N LYS A 276 6.53 26.42 4.00
CA LYS A 276 7.23 27.64 3.61
C LYS A 276 7.91 27.51 2.24
N MET A 277 8.44 26.35 1.90
CA MET A 277 9.02 26.07 0.58
C MET A 277 7.94 25.99 -0.51
N MET A 278 6.82 25.30 -0.25
CA MET A 278 5.70 25.19 -1.19
C MET A 278 5.03 26.55 -1.48
N VAL A 279 4.90 27.43 -0.48
CA VAL A 279 4.31 28.77 -0.66
C VAL A 279 5.25 29.72 -1.42
N SER A 280 6.57 29.54 -1.29
CA SER A 280 7.57 30.39 -1.95
C SER A 280 7.59 30.20 -3.48
N ASP A 281 7.27 28.99 -3.96
CA ASP A 281 7.19 28.70 -5.40
C ASP A 281 5.91 29.24 -6.05
N VAL A 282 4.83 29.43 -5.28
CA VAL A 282 3.55 29.98 -5.77
C VAL A 282 3.57 31.52 -5.86
N HIS A 283 4.48 32.19 -5.14
CA HIS A 283 4.49 33.66 -5.02
C HIS A 283 5.63 34.36 -5.77
N LYS A 284 6.20 33.77 -6.82
CA LYS A 284 7.14 34.53 -7.67
C LYS A 284 6.35 35.61 -8.42
N PRO A 285 6.55 36.91 -8.14
CA PRO A 285 5.92 37.95 -8.93
C PRO A 285 6.59 37.98 -10.32
N ASP A 286 5.78 38.17 -11.36
CA ASP A 286 6.22 38.47 -12.73
C ASP A 286 7.23 39.61 -12.81
#